data_AF-A0A6C0HKH2-F1
#
_entry.id   AF-A0A6C0HKH2-F1
#
_cell.length_a   1.000
_cell.length_b   1.000
_cell.length_c   1.000
_cell.angle_alpha   90.00
_cell.angle_beta   90.00
_cell.angle_gamma   90.00
#
_symmetry.space_group_name_H-M   'P 1'
#
loop_
_entity.id
_entity.type
_entity.pdbx_description
1 polymer ?
#
loop_
_entity_poly.entity_id
_entity_poly.type
_entity_poly.pdbx_seq_one_letter_code
_entity_poly.pdbx_strand_id
1 'polypeptide(L)'
;MSIKCITCNVLLKSEKCMQSHRKSKRHIDKVNNITEQSTNFTCGCGKNYSYRQGLYVHRRTCTAEIPEKSKQKPIKETVTDSVRIAQLEDNLYEERKLREQFQKERDELRLQVSLLLDKNTTQINTTNNNSNNRKTNIGTQQNITININAFGNENTDYIDDKAMIECIGRVYKSIPSLLEKIHFDPKHPENHNIKITNRKLPYASVMGNNQKWKTVDRKDAIDTMVNNGYNMLDDKFKENKNKISESKQEHFRGFQSRFDREDKELMKELKSEVDTMVLNGVL
;
A
#
# COMPACT_ATOMS: atom_id res chain seq x y z
N MET A 1 23.34 -38.23 20.17
CA MET A 1 24.23 -37.28 20.88
C MET A 1 23.35 -36.16 21.42
N SER A 2 23.24 -36.02 22.75
CA SER A 2 22.35 -35.02 23.37
C SER A 2 23.04 -33.65 23.40
N ILE A 3 22.33 -32.60 23.01
CA ILE A 3 22.88 -31.26 22.83
C ILE A 3 22.39 -30.38 23.96
N LYS A 4 23.31 -29.83 24.75
CA LYS A 4 22.99 -29.00 25.92
C LYS A 4 22.98 -27.52 25.53
N CYS A 5 21.92 -26.82 25.88
CA CYS A 5 21.91 -25.35 25.82
C CYS A 5 22.52 -24.79 27.11
N ILE A 6 23.60 -24.03 26.99
CA ILE A 6 24.32 -23.44 28.14
C ILE A 6 23.45 -22.34 28.80
N THR A 7 22.84 -21.47 28.00
CA THR A 7 22.02 -20.34 28.48
C THR A 7 20.77 -20.77 29.25
N CYS A 8 20.11 -21.83 28.78
CA CYS A 8 18.89 -22.35 29.41
C CYS A 8 19.12 -23.56 30.32
N ASN A 9 20.34 -24.11 30.35
CA ASN A 9 20.73 -25.35 31.04
C ASN A 9 19.78 -26.54 30.76
N VAL A 10 19.31 -26.68 29.51
CA VAL A 10 18.41 -27.78 29.08
C VAL A 10 19.12 -28.71 28.11
N LEU A 11 18.83 -30.01 28.22
CA LEU A 11 19.31 -31.05 27.31
C LEU A 11 18.28 -31.31 26.21
N LEU A 12 18.71 -31.23 24.95
CA LEU A 12 17.87 -31.40 23.78
C LEU A 12 18.32 -32.61 22.95
N LYS A 13 17.34 -33.31 22.38
CA LYS A 13 17.55 -34.60 21.71
C LYS A 13 18.13 -34.52 20.30
N SER A 14 18.14 -33.35 19.66
CA SER A 14 18.64 -33.15 18.30
C SER A 14 18.94 -31.69 17.99
N GLU A 15 19.72 -31.43 16.94
CA GLU A 15 20.05 -30.08 16.46
C GLU A 15 18.82 -29.31 15.98
N LYS A 16 17.84 -30.00 15.37
CA LYS A 16 16.56 -29.40 14.96
C LYS A 16 15.76 -28.88 16.17
N CYS A 17 15.81 -29.60 17.30
CA CYS A 17 15.22 -29.12 18.56
C CYS A 17 16.00 -27.94 19.13
N MET A 18 17.33 -27.91 18.99
CA MET A 18 18.17 -26.78 19.41
C MET A 18 17.84 -25.50 18.64
N GLN A 19 17.69 -25.58 17.31
CA GLN A 19 17.31 -24.45 16.48
C GLN A 19 15.92 -23.90 16.85
N SER A 20 14.96 -24.78 17.11
CA SER A 20 13.61 -24.38 17.53
C SER A 20 13.63 -23.76 18.94
N HIS A 21 14.42 -24.33 19.85
CA HIS A 21 14.62 -23.82 21.21
C HIS A 21 15.20 -22.39 21.20
N ARG A 22 16.20 -22.11 20.36
CA ARG A 22 16.82 -20.77 20.22
C ARG A 22 15.84 -19.70 19.75
N LYS A 23 14.84 -20.08 18.95
CA LYS A 23 13.77 -19.18 18.47
C LYS A 23 12.62 -18.99 19.47
N SER A 24 12.60 -19.75 20.58
CA SER A 24 11.54 -19.61 21.58
C SER A 24 11.70 -18.32 22.37
N LYS A 25 10.58 -17.66 22.65
CA LYS A 25 10.52 -16.42 23.45
C LYS A 25 11.30 -16.56 24.76
N ARG A 26 11.14 -17.69 25.46
CA ARG A 26 11.85 -17.98 26.72
C ARG A 26 13.38 -18.03 26.58
N HIS A 27 13.91 -18.52 25.46
CA HIS A 27 15.36 -18.52 25.22
C HIS A 27 15.85 -17.10 24.88
N ILE A 28 15.10 -16.39 24.03
CA ILE A 28 15.41 -15.00 23.63
C ILE A 28 15.41 -14.07 24.85
N ASP A 29 14.41 -14.18 25.72
CA ASP A 29 14.29 -13.37 26.94
C ASP A 29 15.47 -13.62 27.91
N LYS A 30 15.93 -14.87 28.00
CA LYS A 30 17.07 -15.27 28.85
C LYS A 30 18.42 -14.90 28.25
N VAL A 31 18.55 -14.87 26.92
CA VAL A 31 19.74 -14.36 26.21
C VAL A 31 19.84 -12.84 26.36
N ASN A 32 18.71 -12.13 26.30
CA ASN A 32 18.66 -10.68 26.37
C ASN A 32 18.82 -10.11 27.79
N ASN A 33 19.10 -10.95 28.80
CA ASN A 33 19.13 -10.56 30.23
C ASN A 33 17.91 -9.71 30.62
N ILE A 34 16.75 -10.02 30.04
CA ILE A 34 15.48 -9.45 30.50
C ILE A 34 15.16 -10.26 31.76
N THR A 35 15.78 -9.87 32.87
CA THR A 35 15.45 -10.37 34.20
C THR A 35 13.96 -10.15 34.36
N GLU A 36 13.19 -11.24 34.46
CA GLU A 36 11.82 -11.18 34.92
C GLU A 36 11.83 -10.30 36.17
N GLN A 37 11.29 -9.08 36.08
CA GLN A 37 10.65 -8.50 37.24
C GLN A 37 9.64 -9.57 37.65
N SER A 38 10.00 -10.33 38.67
CA SER A 38 9.15 -11.33 39.28
C SER A 38 7.83 -10.61 39.55
N THR A 39 6.84 -10.86 38.69
CA THR A 39 5.50 -10.32 38.85
C THR A 39 4.85 -11.17 39.94
N ASN A 40 5.38 -11.03 41.16
CA ASN A 40 4.79 -11.63 42.33
C ASN A 40 3.47 -10.91 42.56
N PHE A 41 2.39 -11.64 42.34
CA PHE A 41 1.04 -11.17 42.55
C PHE A 41 0.74 -11.26 44.05
N THR A 42 0.72 -10.11 44.73
CA THR A 42 0.49 -10.00 46.17
C THR A 42 -0.99 -9.91 46.52
N CYS A 43 -1.36 -10.59 47.60
CA CYS A 43 -2.65 -10.42 48.26
C CYS A 43 -2.51 -9.41 49.39
N GLY A 44 -3.60 -8.69 49.74
CA GLY A 44 -3.60 -7.72 50.85
C GLY A 44 -3.27 -8.31 52.22
N CYS A 45 -3.27 -9.65 52.35
CA CYS A 45 -2.79 -10.39 53.51
C CYS A 45 -1.25 -10.58 53.56
N GLY A 46 -0.51 -10.07 52.57
CA GLY A 46 0.95 -10.17 52.47
C GLY A 46 1.49 -11.42 51.76
N LYS A 47 0.62 -12.35 51.35
CA LYS A 47 1.06 -13.56 50.60
C LYS A 47 1.37 -13.24 49.13
N ASN A 48 2.47 -13.80 48.63
CA ASN A 48 2.98 -13.64 47.26
C ASN A 48 2.71 -14.89 46.42
N TYR A 49 2.32 -14.69 45.16
CA TYR A 49 2.05 -15.78 44.21
C TYR A 49 2.77 -15.53 42.88
N SER A 50 3.43 -16.55 42.34
CA SER A 50 4.14 -16.45 41.07
C SER A 50 3.22 -16.31 39.85
N TYR A 51 1.91 -16.61 40.00
CA TYR A 51 0.93 -16.53 38.93
C TYR A 51 -0.40 -15.93 39.39
N ARG A 52 -1.05 -15.17 38.51
CA ARG A 52 -2.33 -14.49 38.78
C ARG A 52 -3.45 -15.47 39.13
N GLN A 53 -3.48 -16.66 38.54
CA GLN A 53 -4.45 -17.70 38.91
C GLN A 53 -4.30 -18.15 40.37
N GLY A 54 -3.07 -18.23 40.89
CA GLY A 54 -2.81 -18.60 42.28
C GLY A 54 -3.33 -17.54 43.26
N LEU A 55 -3.13 -16.25 42.92
CA LEU A 55 -3.69 -15.15 43.69
C LEU A 55 -5.24 -15.16 43.65
N TYR A 56 -5.84 -15.44 42.49
CA TYR A 56 -7.29 -15.46 42.34
C TYR A 56 -7.95 -16.54 43.19
N VAL A 57 -7.42 -17.76 43.17
CA VAL A 57 -7.92 -18.85 44.02
C VAL A 57 -7.73 -18.52 45.50
N HIS A 58 -6.58 -17.97 45.89
CA HIS A 58 -6.32 -17.56 47.26
C HIS A 58 -7.28 -16.47 47.76
N ARG A 59 -7.62 -15.48 46.93
CA ARG A 59 -8.55 -14.41 47.31
C ARG A 59 -9.94 -14.92 47.69
N ARG A 60 -10.36 -16.06 47.15
CA ARG A 60 -11.66 -16.66 47.47
C ARG A 60 -11.72 -17.27 48.87
N THR A 61 -10.58 -17.50 49.51
CA THR A 61 -10.47 -18.17 50.82
C THR A 61 -9.64 -17.37 51.82
N CYS A 62 -9.28 -16.12 51.48
CA CYS A 62 -8.48 -15.27 52.36
C CYS A 62 -9.38 -14.59 53.40
N THR A 63 -9.13 -14.86 54.68
CA THR A 63 -9.91 -14.37 55.84
C THR A 63 -9.24 -13.22 56.59
N ALA A 64 -8.20 -12.59 56.00
CA ALA A 64 -7.47 -11.52 56.67
C ALA A 64 -8.28 -10.22 56.69
N GLU A 65 -8.57 -9.71 57.89
CA GLU A 65 -9.22 -8.43 58.11
C GLU A 65 -8.27 -7.27 57.76
N ILE A 66 -8.67 -6.40 56.84
CA ILE A 66 -7.86 -5.27 56.38
C ILE A 66 -8.11 -4.07 57.31
N PRO A 67 -7.09 -3.48 57.98
CA PRO A 67 -7.26 -2.30 58.83
C PRO A 67 -7.59 -1.03 58.03
N GLU A 68 -8.57 -0.24 58.50
CA GLU A 68 -9.18 0.95 57.88
C GLU A 68 -8.27 2.20 57.68
N LYS A 69 -6.94 2.11 57.66
CA LYS A 69 -6.05 3.27 57.49
C LYS A 69 -5.08 3.15 56.32
N SER A 70 -5.63 3.12 55.11
CA SER A 70 -4.95 3.56 53.87
C SER A 70 -5.97 3.94 52.79
N LYS A 71 -6.73 5.00 53.04
CA LYS A 71 -7.48 5.71 51.98
C LYS A 71 -6.51 6.47 51.06
N GLN A 72 -5.85 5.76 50.15
CA GLN A 72 -5.71 6.33 48.80
C GLN A 72 -7.10 6.24 48.16
N LYS A 73 -7.52 7.36 47.58
CA LYS A 73 -8.90 7.66 47.15
C LYS A 73 -9.62 6.44 46.57
N PRO A 74 -10.92 6.24 46.88
CA PRO A 74 -11.77 5.40 46.06
C PRO A 74 -11.70 5.97 44.65
N ILE A 75 -11.22 5.18 43.69
CA ILE A 75 -11.48 5.46 42.28
C ILE A 75 -13.00 5.30 42.16
N LYS A 76 -13.67 6.45 42.09
CA LYS A 76 -15.08 6.55 41.80
C LYS A 76 -15.30 5.86 40.45
N GLU A 77 -15.94 4.70 40.49
CA GLU A 77 -17.01 4.41 39.55
C GLU A 77 -17.90 5.67 39.47
N THR A 78 -18.21 6.12 38.26
CA THR A 78 -18.88 7.38 37.83
C THR A 78 -17.93 8.44 37.21
N VAL A 79 -18.19 8.69 35.91
CA VAL A 79 -17.77 9.81 35.02
C VAL A 79 -16.88 9.46 33.81
N THR A 80 -16.21 8.30 33.72
CA THR A 80 -15.39 7.96 32.52
C THR A 80 -16.08 7.13 31.44
N ASP A 81 -17.25 6.56 31.72
CA ASP A 81 -17.96 5.71 30.74
C ASP A 81 -18.73 6.51 29.69
N SER A 82 -19.27 7.70 30.00
CA SER A 82 -20.06 8.48 29.02
C SER A 82 -19.22 8.96 27.83
N VAL A 83 -17.97 9.36 28.05
CA VAL A 83 -17.06 9.83 26.99
C VAL A 83 -16.56 8.65 26.13
N ARG A 84 -16.26 7.50 26.75
CA ARG A 84 -15.84 6.29 26.02
C ARG A 84 -17.00 5.66 25.25
N ILE A 85 -18.21 5.67 25.83
CA ILE A 85 -19.43 5.19 25.16
C ILE A 85 -19.77 6.12 24.00
N ALA A 86 -19.75 7.45 24.19
CA ALA A 86 -19.99 8.39 23.08
C ALA A 86 -18.96 8.24 21.94
N GLN A 87 -17.68 8.04 22.27
CA GLN A 87 -16.65 7.75 21.26
C GLN A 87 -16.85 6.40 20.56
N LEU A 88 -17.34 5.37 21.26
CA LEU A 88 -17.67 4.08 20.66
C LEU A 88 -18.93 4.17 19.79
N GLU A 89 -19.94 4.94 20.20
CA GLU A 89 -21.16 5.19 19.44
C GLU A 89 -20.87 5.97 18.16
N ASP A 90 -20.00 6.99 18.21
CA ASP A 90 -19.56 7.76 17.05
C ASP A 90 -18.77 6.89 16.06
N ASN A 91 -17.84 6.05 16.57
CA ASN A 91 -17.13 5.08 15.74
C ASN A 91 -18.07 4.04 15.09
N LEU A 92 -19.07 3.54 15.82
CA LEU A 92 -20.07 2.62 15.29
C LEU A 92 -20.99 3.29 14.26
N TYR A 93 -21.29 4.58 14.43
CA TYR A 93 -22.07 5.36 13.47
C TYR A 93 -21.32 5.55 12.16
N GLU A 94 -20.05 5.95 12.23
CA GLU A 94 -19.19 6.08 11.04
C GLU A 94 -18.95 4.73 10.35
N GLU A 95 -18.77 3.64 11.10
CA GLU A 95 -18.64 2.29 10.53
C GLU A 95 -19.94 1.85 9.82
N ARG A 96 -21.11 2.16 10.39
CA ARG A 96 -22.41 1.87 9.77
C ARG A 96 -22.61 2.65 8.48
N LYS A 97 -22.27 3.95 8.49
CA LYS A 97 -22.36 4.83 7.31
C LYS A 97 -21.43 4.35 6.19
N LEU A 98 -20.22 3.93 6.55
CA LEU A 98 -19.26 3.33 5.62
C LEU A 98 -19.79 2.02 5.03
N ARG A 99 -20.37 1.14 5.85
CA ARG A 99 -21.01 -0.12 5.38
C ARG A 99 -22.19 0.15 4.45
N GLU A 100 -23.01 1.16 4.72
CA GLU A 100 -24.12 1.53 3.86
C GLU A 100 -23.64 2.07 2.51
N GLN A 101 -22.57 2.88 2.49
CA GLN A 101 -21.94 3.34 1.25
C GLN A 101 -21.39 2.17 0.43
N PHE A 102 -20.66 1.24 1.07
CA PHE A 102 -20.19 0.03 0.41
C PHE A 102 -21.33 -0.83 -0.12
N GLN A 103 -22.46 -0.91 0.60
CA GLN A 103 -23.61 -1.68 0.15
C GLN A 103 -24.27 -1.04 -1.07
N LYS A 104 -24.44 0.29 -1.08
CA LYS A 104 -24.92 1.04 -2.26
C LYS A 104 -24.01 0.86 -3.47
N GLU A 105 -22.70 0.99 -3.30
CA GLU A 105 -21.73 0.79 -4.38
C GLU A 105 -21.76 -0.66 -4.91
N ARG A 106 -21.89 -1.66 -4.02
CA ARG A 106 -22.05 -3.06 -4.43
C ARG A 106 -23.33 -3.30 -5.21
N ASP A 107 -24.42 -2.67 -4.82
CA ASP A 107 -25.71 -2.84 -5.48
C ASP A 107 -25.73 -2.10 -6.84
N GLU A 108 -25.08 -0.94 -6.94
CA GLU A 108 -24.84 -0.26 -8.23
C GLU A 108 -23.95 -1.09 -9.16
N LEU A 109 -22.85 -1.66 -8.66
CA LEU A 109 -21.99 -2.56 -9.43
C LEU A 109 -22.76 -3.80 -9.90
N ARG A 110 -23.59 -4.40 -9.04
CA ARG A 110 -24.47 -5.51 -9.41
C ARG A 110 -25.48 -5.11 -10.47
N LEU A 111 -26.05 -3.91 -10.39
CA LEU A 111 -26.97 -3.40 -11.38
C LEU A 111 -26.29 -3.20 -12.73
N GLN A 112 -25.08 -2.63 -12.74
CA GLN A 112 -24.28 -2.48 -13.96
C GLN A 112 -23.91 -3.84 -14.58
N VAL A 113 -23.52 -4.82 -13.76
CA VAL A 113 -23.25 -6.19 -14.23
C VAL A 113 -24.53 -6.84 -14.78
N SER A 114 -25.68 -6.67 -14.12
CA SER A 114 -26.96 -7.16 -14.61
C SER A 114 -27.34 -6.56 -15.96
N LEU A 115 -27.17 -5.24 -16.13
CA LEU A 115 -27.43 -4.55 -17.40
C LEU A 115 -26.51 -5.04 -18.53
N LEU A 116 -25.25 -5.38 -18.22
CA LEU A 116 -24.32 -5.96 -19.19
C LEU A 116 -24.68 -7.40 -19.56
N LEU A 117 -25.21 -8.19 -18.63
CA LEU A 117 -25.67 -9.55 -18.90
C LEU A 117 -26.99 -9.59 -19.70
N ASP A 118 -27.92 -8.68 -19.41
CA ASP A 118 -29.17 -8.53 -20.19
C ASP A 118 -28.88 -8.05 -21.62
N LYS A 119 -27.96 -7.09 -21.80
CA LYS A 119 -27.52 -6.66 -23.14
C LYS A 119 -26.92 -7.81 -23.97
N ASN A 120 -26.23 -8.75 -23.33
CA ASN A 120 -25.68 -9.94 -24.01
C ASN A 120 -26.74 -11.03 -24.27
N THR A 121 -27.77 -11.14 -23.42
CA THR A 121 -28.85 -12.14 -23.61
C THR A 121 -29.85 -11.70 -24.69
N THR A 122 -30.04 -10.39 -24.88
CA THR A 122 -31.00 -9.86 -25.89
C THR A 122 -30.47 -9.94 -27.34
N GLN A 123 -29.23 -10.39 -27.57
CA GLN A 123 -28.69 -10.63 -28.93
C GLN A 123 -28.87 -12.07 -29.44
N ILE A 124 -29.51 -12.94 -28.67
CA ILE A 124 -29.87 -14.29 -29.10
C ILE A 124 -31.38 -14.44 -29.02
N ASN A 125 -32.13 -13.75 -29.89
CA ASN A 125 -33.49 -14.12 -30.30
C ASN A 125 -33.98 -13.17 -31.39
N THR A 126 -33.90 -13.59 -32.67
CA THR A 126 -34.86 -13.33 -33.78
C THR A 126 -34.30 -14.07 -35.01
N THR A 127 -34.73 -15.31 -35.27
CA THR A 127 -35.76 -15.69 -36.26
C THR A 127 -35.37 -15.37 -37.71
N ASN A 128 -35.12 -16.44 -38.48
CA ASN A 128 -35.15 -16.47 -39.95
C ASN A 128 -36.47 -15.86 -40.47
N ASN A 129 -36.40 -14.76 -41.23
CA ASN A 129 -36.92 -14.69 -42.61
C ASN A 129 -36.80 -13.30 -43.23
N ASN A 130 -36.42 -13.32 -44.50
CA ASN A 130 -36.55 -12.31 -45.57
C ASN A 130 -35.71 -11.03 -45.56
N SER A 131 -34.74 -11.03 -46.48
CA SER A 131 -34.47 -10.02 -47.51
C SER A 131 -34.94 -8.59 -47.24
N ASN A 132 -33.99 -7.69 -46.97
CA ASN A 132 -33.81 -6.48 -47.78
C ASN A 132 -32.48 -5.78 -47.49
N ASN A 133 -31.85 -5.32 -48.57
CA ASN A 133 -30.58 -4.60 -48.64
C ASN A 133 -30.43 -3.48 -47.59
N ARG A 134 -29.56 -3.69 -46.61
CA ARG A 134 -28.72 -2.61 -46.06
C ARG A 134 -27.32 -3.18 -45.83
N LYS A 135 -26.39 -2.82 -46.71
CA LYS A 135 -24.95 -2.96 -46.44
C LYS A 135 -24.59 -2.03 -45.29
N THR A 136 -24.80 -2.48 -44.06
CA THR A 136 -24.05 -1.99 -42.91
C THR A 136 -22.66 -2.59 -43.05
N ASN A 137 -21.66 -1.77 -43.37
CA ASN A 137 -20.26 -2.12 -43.19
C ASN A 137 -20.05 -2.43 -41.71
N ILE A 138 -20.18 -3.69 -41.33
CA ILE A 138 -19.63 -4.20 -40.08
C ILE A 138 -18.13 -4.23 -40.33
N GLY A 139 -17.48 -3.11 -40.06
CA GLY A 139 -16.03 -3.01 -40.07
C GLY A 139 -15.48 -4.17 -39.25
N THR A 140 -14.54 -4.90 -39.84
CA THR A 140 -13.79 -5.99 -39.22
C THR A 140 -13.48 -5.66 -37.76
N GLN A 141 -14.13 -6.35 -36.82
CA GLN A 141 -13.76 -6.30 -35.40
C GLN A 141 -12.41 -6.99 -35.28
N GLN A 142 -11.33 -6.24 -35.46
CA GLN A 142 -10.00 -6.70 -35.13
C GLN A 142 -9.91 -6.77 -33.60
N ASN A 143 -9.92 -7.98 -33.05
CA ASN A 143 -9.57 -8.21 -31.65
C ASN A 143 -8.08 -7.91 -31.47
N ILE A 144 -7.75 -6.66 -31.18
CA ILE A 144 -6.38 -6.26 -30.83
C ILE A 144 -6.08 -6.80 -29.43
N THR A 145 -5.27 -7.84 -29.35
CA THR A 145 -4.74 -8.32 -28.07
C THR A 145 -3.54 -7.45 -27.72
N ILE A 146 -3.72 -6.52 -26.78
CA ILE A 146 -2.64 -5.64 -26.30
C ILE A 146 -1.93 -6.34 -25.14
N ASN A 147 -0.66 -6.64 -25.33
CA ASN A 147 0.20 -7.13 -24.25
C ASN A 147 0.78 -5.94 -23.49
N ILE A 148 0.46 -5.80 -22.20
CA ILE A 148 0.95 -4.72 -21.37
C ILE A 148 2.35 -5.09 -20.84
N ASN A 149 3.31 -4.18 -21.01
CA ASN A 149 4.66 -4.29 -20.53
C ASN A 149 4.72 -4.26 -19.00
N ALA A 150 5.73 -4.92 -18.44
CA ALA A 150 5.96 -4.86 -17.01
C ALA A 150 6.37 -3.44 -16.58
N PHE A 151 5.99 -3.06 -15.37
CA PHE A 151 6.40 -1.80 -14.77
C PHE A 151 7.93 -1.76 -14.60
N GLY A 152 8.57 -0.69 -15.10
CA GLY A 152 10.02 -0.53 -15.22
C GLY A 152 10.63 -1.12 -16.49
N ASN A 153 9.83 -1.73 -17.38
CA ASN A 153 10.27 -2.24 -18.68
C ASN A 153 9.42 -1.65 -19.81
N GLU A 154 9.18 -0.34 -19.74
CA GLU A 154 8.40 0.40 -20.72
C GLU A 154 9.11 0.45 -22.08
N ASN A 155 8.34 0.35 -23.16
CA ASN A 155 8.85 0.67 -24.48
C ASN A 155 9.01 2.19 -24.58
N THR A 156 10.21 2.66 -24.90
CA THR A 156 10.48 4.10 -25.04
C THR A 156 11.02 4.46 -26.43
N ASP A 157 11.07 3.49 -27.34
CA ASP A 157 11.68 3.64 -28.68
C ASP A 157 10.94 4.65 -29.57
N TYR A 158 9.65 4.88 -29.30
CA TYR A 158 8.82 5.84 -30.04
C TYR A 158 8.97 7.28 -29.54
N ILE A 159 9.66 7.51 -28.43
CA ILE A 159 9.80 8.83 -27.83
C ILE A 159 10.89 9.59 -28.56
N ASP A 160 10.45 10.47 -29.46
CA ASP A 160 11.33 11.27 -30.29
C ASP A 160 12.19 12.25 -29.46
N ASP A 161 13.42 12.49 -29.92
CA ASP A 161 14.36 13.47 -29.32
C ASP A 161 13.71 14.84 -29.11
N LYS A 162 12.83 15.28 -30.04
CA LYS A 162 12.11 16.56 -29.92
C LYS A 162 11.15 16.57 -28.74
N ALA A 163 10.46 15.47 -28.49
CA ALA A 163 9.57 15.33 -27.34
C ALA A 163 10.37 15.40 -26.03
N MET A 164 11.57 14.81 -26.00
CA MET A 164 12.48 14.87 -24.85
C MET A 164 12.99 16.29 -24.59
N ILE A 165 13.42 17.00 -25.65
CA ILE A 165 13.87 18.40 -25.54
C ILE A 165 12.74 19.30 -25.02
N GLU A 166 11.50 19.05 -25.43
CA GLU A 166 10.33 19.78 -24.91
C GLU A 166 10.13 19.51 -23.41
N CYS A 167 10.22 18.25 -22.97
CA CYS A 167 10.13 17.90 -21.56
C CYS A 167 11.25 18.55 -20.74
N ILE A 168 12.50 18.50 -21.20
CA ILE A 168 13.65 19.15 -20.53
C ILE A 168 13.43 20.65 -20.38
N GLY A 169 12.83 21.30 -21.39
CA GLY A 169 12.49 22.72 -21.34
C GLY A 169 11.52 23.12 -20.23
N ARG A 170 10.77 22.17 -19.66
CA ARG A 170 9.79 22.42 -18.58
C ARG A 170 10.37 22.29 -17.17
N VAL A 171 11.67 22.02 -17.03
CA VAL A 171 12.42 21.99 -15.76
C VAL A 171 11.72 21.13 -14.70
N TYR A 172 10.97 21.72 -13.76
CA TYR A 172 10.26 21.01 -12.70
C TYR A 172 9.12 20.11 -13.18
N LYS A 173 8.56 20.40 -14.37
CA LYS A 173 7.53 19.56 -15.00
C LYS A 173 8.08 18.59 -16.04
N SER A 174 9.41 18.48 -16.15
CA SER A 174 10.06 17.58 -17.11
C SER A 174 9.72 16.11 -16.86
N ILE A 175 9.87 15.66 -15.60
CA ILE A 175 9.58 14.28 -15.19
C ILE A 175 8.09 13.94 -15.37
N PRO A 176 7.12 14.69 -14.80
CA PRO A 176 5.70 14.39 -15.02
C PRO A 176 5.32 14.37 -16.51
N SER A 177 5.78 15.33 -17.30
CA SER A 177 5.46 15.39 -18.74
C SER A 177 6.04 14.20 -19.52
N LEU A 178 7.20 13.69 -19.11
CA LEU A 178 7.79 12.50 -19.70
C LEU A 178 6.99 11.24 -19.32
N LEU A 179 6.70 11.06 -18.04
CA LEU A 179 5.98 9.90 -17.54
C LEU A 179 4.56 9.81 -18.13
N GLU A 180 3.91 10.95 -18.36
CA GLU A 180 2.63 11.03 -19.07
C GLU A 180 2.74 10.45 -20.48
N LYS A 181 3.79 10.82 -21.23
CA LYS A 181 4.05 10.29 -22.57
C LYS A 181 4.45 8.81 -22.58
N ILE A 182 5.03 8.30 -21.50
CA ILE A 182 5.45 6.89 -21.43
C ILE A 182 4.25 6.01 -21.03
N HIS A 183 3.60 6.33 -19.92
CA HIS A 183 2.64 5.43 -19.26
C HIS A 183 1.18 5.71 -19.64
N PHE A 184 0.89 6.88 -20.21
CA PHE A 184 -0.47 7.35 -20.46
C PHE A 184 -0.68 7.82 -21.90
N ASP A 185 0.20 7.47 -22.84
CA ASP A 185 0.01 7.77 -24.26
C ASP A 185 -1.07 6.85 -24.86
N PRO A 186 -2.19 7.39 -25.39
CA PRO A 186 -3.23 6.57 -26.01
C PRO A 186 -2.77 5.75 -27.23
N LYS A 187 -1.68 6.14 -27.89
CA LYS A 187 -1.09 5.43 -29.02
C LYS A 187 -0.21 4.26 -28.59
N HIS A 188 0.22 4.25 -27.32
CA HIS A 188 1.09 3.24 -26.75
C HIS A 188 0.46 2.57 -25.51
N PRO A 189 -0.70 1.89 -25.68
CA PRO A 189 -1.41 1.24 -24.58
C PRO A 189 -0.62 0.07 -23.97
N GLU A 190 0.42 -0.44 -24.64
CA GLU A 190 1.35 -1.44 -24.09
C GLU A 190 2.07 -0.95 -22.82
N ASN A 191 2.24 0.36 -22.65
CA ASN A 191 2.90 0.92 -21.48
C ASN A 191 1.95 1.35 -20.36
N HIS A 192 0.64 1.12 -20.50
CA HIS A 192 -0.37 1.43 -19.49
C HIS A 192 -0.29 0.42 -18.33
N ASN A 193 0.84 0.43 -17.64
CA ASN A 193 1.31 -0.58 -16.71
C ASN A 193 1.19 -0.15 -15.23
N ILE A 194 0.62 1.01 -14.96
CA ILE A 194 0.32 1.51 -13.62
C ILE A 194 -1.07 2.16 -13.58
N LYS A 195 -1.82 1.92 -12.50
CA LYS A 195 -3.09 2.60 -12.22
C LYS A 195 -3.40 2.68 -10.73
N ILE A 196 -4.07 3.75 -10.32
CA ILE A 196 -4.64 3.89 -8.97
C ILE A 196 -6.12 3.56 -9.05
N THR A 197 -6.51 2.40 -8.52
CA THR A 197 -7.91 1.93 -8.55
C THR A 197 -8.78 2.58 -7.47
N ASN A 198 -8.18 3.04 -6.36
CA ASN A 198 -8.91 3.67 -5.26
C ASN A 198 -8.11 4.88 -4.75
N ARG A 199 -8.68 6.07 -4.90
CA ARG A 199 -8.04 7.34 -4.52
C ARG A 199 -7.79 7.48 -3.01
N LYS A 200 -8.58 6.79 -2.17
CA LYS A 200 -8.50 6.86 -0.70
C LYS A 200 -7.46 5.89 -0.12
N LEU A 201 -7.09 4.85 -0.86
CA LEU A 201 -6.14 3.84 -0.38
C LEU A 201 -4.70 4.23 -0.71
N PRO A 202 -3.73 3.89 0.15
CA PRO A 202 -2.31 4.16 -0.08
C PRO A 202 -1.67 3.16 -1.06
N TYR A 203 -2.43 2.58 -1.98
CA TYR A 203 -1.97 1.51 -2.86
C TYR A 203 -2.13 1.87 -4.34
N ALA A 204 -1.16 1.44 -5.15
CA ALA A 204 -1.21 1.46 -6.60
C ALA A 204 -1.20 0.03 -7.15
N SER A 205 -1.76 -0.17 -8.34
CA SER A 205 -1.66 -1.42 -9.08
C SER A 205 -0.67 -1.26 -10.22
N VAL A 206 0.35 -2.10 -10.26
CA VAL A 206 1.39 -2.11 -11.31
C VAL A 206 1.42 -3.45 -12.03
N MET A 207 1.83 -3.48 -13.29
CA MET A 207 2.01 -4.71 -14.05
C MET A 207 3.31 -5.40 -13.64
N GLY A 208 3.22 -6.60 -13.07
CA GLY A 208 4.39 -7.40 -12.73
C GLY A 208 5.00 -8.12 -13.95
N ASN A 209 6.24 -8.57 -13.81
CA ASN A 209 6.96 -9.35 -14.85
C ASN A 209 6.25 -10.64 -15.27
N ASN A 210 5.30 -11.12 -14.46
CA ASN A 210 4.46 -12.28 -14.75
C ASN A 210 3.17 -11.91 -15.49
N GLN A 211 3.06 -10.70 -16.04
CA GLN A 211 1.86 -10.17 -16.72
C GLN A 211 0.61 -10.18 -15.82
N LYS A 212 0.81 -10.05 -14.50
CA LYS A 212 -0.29 -9.93 -13.54
C LYS A 212 -0.19 -8.60 -12.81
N TRP A 213 -1.35 -7.99 -12.60
CA TRP A 213 -1.47 -6.82 -11.75
C TRP A 213 -1.07 -7.16 -10.31
N LYS A 214 -0.15 -6.38 -9.75
CA LYS A 214 0.31 -6.48 -8.38
C LYS A 214 -0.01 -5.18 -7.65
N THR A 215 -0.55 -5.31 -6.45
CA THR A 215 -0.72 -4.18 -5.54
C THR A 215 0.61 -3.86 -4.88
N VAL A 216 0.99 -2.60 -4.94
CA VAL A 216 2.20 -2.04 -4.32
C VAL A 216 1.84 -0.80 -3.51
N ASP A 217 2.74 -0.40 -2.61
CA ASP A 217 2.58 0.90 -1.94
C ASP A 217 2.63 2.02 -2.96
N ARG A 218 1.69 2.97 -2.84
CA ARG A 218 1.56 4.08 -3.77
C ARG A 218 2.78 4.99 -3.72
N LYS A 219 3.31 5.28 -2.53
CA LYS A 219 4.50 6.15 -2.41
C LYS A 219 5.69 5.50 -3.06
N ASP A 220 5.93 4.22 -2.80
CA ASP A 220 7.04 3.47 -3.41
C ASP A 220 6.94 3.44 -4.95
N ALA A 221 5.73 3.26 -5.48
CA ALA A 221 5.50 3.30 -6.93
C ALA A 221 5.81 4.68 -7.52
N ILE A 222 5.33 5.75 -6.89
CA ILE A 222 5.57 7.13 -7.32
C ILE A 222 7.06 7.49 -7.21
N ASP A 223 7.72 7.11 -6.11
CA ASP A 223 9.17 7.27 -5.93
C ASP A 223 9.95 6.58 -7.05
N THR A 224 9.56 5.35 -7.40
CA THR A 224 10.17 4.59 -8.50
C THR A 224 9.98 5.30 -9.83
N MET A 225 8.77 5.80 -10.12
CA MET A 225 8.49 6.55 -11.36
C MET A 225 9.33 7.83 -11.45
N VAL A 226 9.43 8.58 -10.36
CA VAL A 226 10.22 9.83 -10.31
C VAL A 226 11.69 9.54 -10.60
N ASN A 227 12.26 8.53 -9.95
CA ASN A 227 13.66 8.15 -10.15
C ASN A 227 13.92 7.63 -11.56
N ASN A 228 13.05 6.77 -12.09
CA ASN A 228 13.18 6.25 -13.45
C ASN A 228 13.06 7.36 -14.50
N GLY A 229 12.08 8.27 -14.32
CA GLY A 229 11.89 9.42 -15.18
C GLY A 229 13.09 10.37 -15.15
N TYR A 230 13.68 10.61 -13.97
CA TYR A 230 14.91 11.39 -13.83
C TYR A 230 16.08 10.75 -14.58
N ASN A 231 16.36 9.47 -14.33
CA ASN A 231 17.46 8.74 -14.96
C ASN A 231 17.34 8.78 -16.50
N MET A 232 16.13 8.56 -17.02
CA MET A 232 15.88 8.61 -18.45
C MET A 232 16.09 10.01 -19.05
N LEU A 233 15.67 11.07 -18.34
CA LEU A 233 15.94 12.45 -18.76
C LEU A 233 17.43 12.79 -18.69
N ASP A 234 18.13 12.34 -17.66
CA ASP A 234 19.56 12.57 -17.47
C ASP A 234 20.39 11.94 -18.59
N ASP A 235 20.10 10.68 -18.94
CA ASP A 235 20.75 9.98 -20.04
C ASP A 235 20.49 10.68 -21.38
N LYS A 236 19.23 11.06 -21.65
CA LYS A 236 18.87 11.76 -22.89
C LYS A 236 19.42 13.17 -22.96
N PHE A 237 19.56 13.85 -21.82
CA PHE A 237 20.21 15.15 -21.75
C PHE A 237 21.71 15.06 -22.08
N LYS A 238 22.40 14.01 -21.62
CA LYS A 238 23.80 13.75 -21.97
C LYS A 238 23.97 13.51 -23.47
N GLU A 239 23.06 12.74 -24.09
CA GLU A 239 23.08 12.44 -25.54
C GLU A 239 22.75 13.67 -26.41
N ASN A 240 21.76 14.48 -26.00
CA ASN A 240 21.22 15.57 -26.81
C ASN A 240 21.67 16.97 -26.38
N LYS A 241 22.70 17.08 -25.53
CA LYS A 241 23.23 18.34 -24.99
C LYS A 241 23.40 19.42 -26.06
N ASN A 242 23.94 19.05 -27.22
CA ASN A 242 24.23 20.00 -28.31
C ASN A 242 22.97 20.54 -29.03
N LYS A 243 21.83 19.88 -28.90
CA LYS A 243 20.55 20.30 -29.51
C LYS A 243 19.71 21.20 -28.58
N ILE A 244 20.10 21.33 -27.32
CA ILE A 244 19.37 22.08 -26.30
C ILE A 244 20.01 23.47 -26.15
N SER A 245 19.20 24.53 -26.15
CA SER A 245 19.68 25.90 -25.93
C SER A 245 20.40 26.03 -24.57
N GLU A 246 21.48 26.81 -24.50
CA GLU A 246 22.28 27.01 -23.27
C GLU A 246 21.43 27.35 -22.04
N SER A 247 20.47 28.27 -22.18
CA SER A 247 19.57 28.64 -21.08
C SER A 247 18.81 27.42 -20.53
N LYS A 248 18.21 26.58 -21.39
CA LYS A 248 17.53 25.36 -20.94
C LYS A 248 18.49 24.35 -20.31
N GLN A 249 19.73 24.26 -20.80
CA GLN A 249 20.74 23.40 -20.17
C GLN A 249 21.07 23.87 -18.76
N GLU A 250 21.22 25.18 -18.55
CA GLU A 250 21.52 25.75 -17.23
C GLU A 250 20.40 25.45 -16.23
N HIS A 251 19.15 25.68 -16.62
CA HIS A 251 17.98 25.38 -15.77
C HIS A 251 17.88 23.89 -15.45
N PHE A 252 18.14 23.01 -16.42
CA PHE A 252 18.13 21.57 -16.20
C PHE A 252 19.27 21.11 -15.29
N ARG A 253 20.46 21.70 -15.40
CA ARG A 253 21.57 21.45 -14.46
C ARG A 253 21.26 21.90 -13.04
N GLY A 254 20.58 23.04 -12.89
CA GLY A 254 20.08 23.50 -11.60
C GLY A 254 19.09 22.49 -11.00
N PHE A 255 18.20 21.95 -11.83
CA PHE A 255 17.28 20.90 -11.44
C PHE A 255 18.01 19.59 -11.05
N GLN A 256 18.95 19.11 -11.85
CA GLN A 256 19.79 17.94 -11.55
C GLN A 256 20.50 18.10 -10.20
N SER A 257 21.15 19.25 -9.97
CA SER A 257 21.86 19.49 -8.72
C SER A 257 20.93 19.49 -7.49
N ARG A 258 19.70 20.00 -7.61
CA ARG A 258 18.71 19.94 -6.53
C ARG A 258 18.19 18.52 -6.32
N PHE A 259 18.00 17.75 -7.40
CA PHE A 259 17.57 16.37 -7.34
C PHE A 259 18.62 15.47 -6.68
N ASP A 260 19.88 15.59 -7.09
CA ASP A 260 21.01 14.83 -6.54
C ASP A 260 21.28 15.15 -5.06
N ARG A 261 20.90 16.35 -4.60
CA ARG A 261 20.94 16.76 -3.19
C ARG A 261 19.74 16.29 -2.38
N GLU A 262 18.81 15.57 -3.00
CA GLU A 262 17.54 15.14 -2.40
C GLU A 262 16.79 16.31 -1.74
N ASP A 263 16.73 17.45 -2.44
CA ASP A 263 16.06 18.64 -1.93
C ASP A 263 14.60 18.33 -1.56
N LYS A 264 14.26 18.49 -0.28
CA LYS A 264 12.98 18.03 0.28
C LYS A 264 11.78 18.69 -0.38
N GLU A 265 11.88 19.97 -0.74
CA GLU A 265 10.80 20.68 -1.40
C GLU A 265 10.61 20.20 -2.83
N LEU A 266 11.71 20.08 -3.58
CA LEU A 266 11.69 19.53 -4.94
C LEU A 266 11.10 18.12 -4.99
N MET A 267 11.57 17.22 -4.13
CA MET A 267 11.10 15.83 -4.10
C MET A 267 9.63 15.76 -3.72
N LYS A 268 9.17 16.60 -2.79
CA LYS A 268 7.76 16.67 -2.41
C LYS A 268 6.89 17.17 -3.58
N GLU A 269 7.33 18.21 -4.28
CA GLU A 269 6.63 18.76 -5.44
C GLU A 269 6.54 17.74 -6.57
N LEU A 270 7.67 17.12 -6.94
CA LEU A 270 7.72 16.09 -7.98
C LEU A 270 6.81 14.90 -7.65
N LYS A 271 6.88 14.38 -6.44
CA LYS A 271 6.01 13.27 -6.01
C LYS A 271 4.54 13.66 -6.06
N SER A 272 4.19 14.88 -5.64
CA SER A 272 2.81 15.37 -5.70
C SER A 272 2.29 15.53 -7.13
N GLU A 273 3.12 16.04 -8.03
CA GLU A 273 2.76 16.21 -9.44
C GLU A 273 2.60 14.85 -10.14
N VAL A 274 3.54 13.92 -9.95
CA VAL A 274 3.44 12.56 -10.51
C VAL A 274 2.24 11.81 -9.91
N ASP A 275 1.99 11.97 -8.62
CA ASP A 275 0.82 11.38 -7.96
C ASP A 275 -0.50 11.88 -8.55
N THR A 276 -0.60 13.19 -8.78
CA THR A 276 -1.76 13.82 -9.43
C THR A 276 -1.90 13.37 -10.88
N MET A 277 -0.79 13.27 -11.60
CA MET A 277 -0.76 12.78 -12.98
C MET A 277 -1.28 11.34 -13.08
N VAL A 278 -0.80 10.41 -12.23
CA VAL A 278 -1.26 9.02 -12.22
C VAL A 278 -2.74 8.91 -11.83
N LEU A 279 -3.24 9.80 -10.96
CA LEU A 279 -4.67 9.87 -10.64
C LEU A 279 -5.54 10.32 -11.80
N ASN A 280 -5.02 11.20 -12.65
CA ASN A 280 -5.73 11.76 -13.80
C ASN A 280 -5.62 10.89 -15.06
N GLY A 281 -4.55 10.11 -15.20
CA GLY A 281 -4.31 9.24 -16.34
C GLY A 281 -5.20 7.99 -16.43
N VAL A 282 -6.14 7.80 -15.50
CA VAL A 282 -7.09 6.66 -15.50
C VAL A 282 -8.42 7.02 -16.21
N LEU A 283 -8.44 8.01 -17.11
CA LEU A 283 -9.64 8.46 -17.82
C LEU A 283 -9.76 7.89 -19.23
#